data_AF-A0A9E2EZG0-F1
#
_entry.id   AF-A0A9E2EZG0-F1
#
_cell.length_a   1.000
_cell.length_b   1.000
_cell.length_c   1.000
_cell.angle_alpha   90.00
_cell.angle_beta   90.00
_cell.angle_gamma   90.00
#
_symmetry.space_group_name_H-M   'P 1'
#
loop_
_entity.id
_entity.type
_entity.pdbx_description
1 polymer ?
#
loop_
_entity_poly.entity_id
_entity_poly.type
_entity_poly.pdbx_seq_one_letter_code
_entity_poly.pdbx_strand_id
1 'polypeptide(L)'
;MLTIKRSCSYKIITRAVHLHGQPLVALLMPGADDCEPCLDQNKLQASLDANPESIIVYNQQADALALVNNLNVFSGQIYIEIRQDTKGVLGLHAIHNRGHQPETLELIYQ
;
A
#
# COMPACT_ATOMS: atom_id res chain seq x y z
N MET A 1 -14.14 6.80 -0.01
CA MET A 1 -14.44 5.36 -0.08
C MET A 1 -13.53 4.74 -1.12
N LEU A 2 -12.87 3.62 -0.80
CA LEU A 2 -11.99 2.89 -1.72
C LEU A 2 -12.51 1.47 -1.88
N THR A 3 -12.74 1.06 -3.12
CA THR A 3 -13.19 -0.30 -3.43
C THR A 3 -12.00 -1.13 -3.90
N ILE A 4 -11.82 -2.30 -3.29
CA ILE A 4 -10.83 -3.29 -3.74
C ILE A 4 -11.49 -4.66 -3.89
N LYS A 5 -11.00 -5.46 -4.83
CA LYS A 5 -11.45 -6.84 -4.99
C LYS A 5 -11.04 -7.65 -3.75
N ARG A 6 -11.93 -8.51 -3.26
CA ARG A 6 -11.62 -9.41 -2.13
C ARG A 6 -10.40 -10.29 -2.41
N SER A 7 -10.27 -10.80 -3.64
CA SER A 7 -9.10 -11.56 -4.11
C SER A 7 -7.79 -10.79 -3.95
N CYS A 8 -7.79 -9.49 -4.27
CA CYS A 8 -6.62 -8.63 -4.14
C CYS A 8 -6.23 -8.45 -2.66
N SER A 9 -7.20 -8.16 -1.79
CA SER A 9 -6.95 -8.02 -0.34
C SER A 9 -6.33 -9.28 0.27
N TYR A 10 -6.81 -10.47 -0.14
CA TYR A 10 -6.25 -11.75 0.30
C TYR A 10 -4.81 -11.93 -0.14
N LYS A 11 -4.45 -11.56 -1.39
CA LYS A 11 -3.07 -11.66 -1.87
C LYS A 11 -2.13 -10.69 -1.16
N ILE A 12 -2.57 -9.45 -0.91
CA ILE A 12 -1.81 -8.46 -0.13
C ILE A 12 -1.47 -9.03 1.26
N ILE A 13 -2.49 -9.53 1.97
CA ILE A 13 -2.32 -10.11 3.31
C ILE A 13 -1.42 -11.35 3.25
N THR A 14 -1.69 -12.26 2.32
CA THR A 14 -0.89 -13.48 2.12
C THR A 14 0.58 -13.14 1.92
N ARG A 15 0.88 -12.12 1.12
CA ARG A 15 2.27 -11.69 0.89
C ARG A 15 2.91 -11.09 2.14
N ALA A 16 2.18 -10.28 2.90
CA ALA A 16 2.68 -9.76 4.17
C ALA A 16 2.99 -10.87 5.19
N VAL A 17 2.19 -11.95 5.21
CA VAL A 17 2.49 -13.15 6.02
C VAL A 17 3.78 -13.83 5.54
N HIS A 18 3.97 -14.00 4.23
CA HIS A 18 5.18 -14.64 3.68
C HIS A 18 6.44 -13.80 3.92
N LEU A 19 6.31 -12.48 3.92
CA LEU A 19 7.39 -11.52 4.18
C LEU A 19 7.41 -11.08 5.65
N HIS A 20 6.98 -11.95 6.58
CA HIS A 20 6.92 -11.60 8.00
C HIS A 20 8.31 -11.18 8.51
N GLY A 21 8.42 -9.95 9.00
CA GLY A 21 9.67 -9.35 9.47
C GLY A 21 10.55 -8.77 8.36
N GLN A 22 10.08 -8.67 7.12
CA GLN A 22 10.77 -8.03 6.00
C GLN A 22 9.96 -6.83 5.49
N PRO A 23 10.62 -5.76 5.01
CA PRO A 23 9.91 -4.63 4.42
C PRO A 23 9.16 -5.05 3.16
N LEU A 24 7.91 -4.64 3.06
CA LEU A 24 7.08 -4.81 1.88
C LEU A 24 6.58 -3.43 1.46
N VAL A 25 6.90 -3.04 0.23
CA VAL A 25 6.26 -1.95 -0.50
C VAL A 25 5.86 -2.48 -1.87
N ALA A 26 4.68 -2.12 -2.33
CA ALA A 26 4.11 -2.59 -3.59
C ALA A 26 3.22 -1.52 -4.20
N LEU A 27 3.01 -1.59 -5.52
CA LEU A 27 2.02 -0.77 -6.21
C LEU A 27 0.81 -1.63 -6.59
N LEU A 28 -0.37 -1.13 -6.29
CA LEU A 28 -1.64 -1.68 -6.73
C LEU A 28 -2.19 -0.78 -7.84
N MET A 29 -2.19 -1.31 -9.06
CA MET A 29 -2.71 -0.61 -10.22
C MET A 29 -4.25 -0.61 -10.21
N PRO A 30 -4.92 0.44 -10.73
CA PRO A 30 -6.37 0.45 -10.84
C PRO A 30 -6.91 -0.79 -11.55
N GLY A 31 -7.85 -1.50 -10.92
CA GLY A 31 -8.48 -2.71 -11.47
C GLY A 31 -7.66 -4.00 -11.37
N ALA A 32 -6.40 -3.94 -10.91
CA ALA A 32 -5.54 -5.12 -10.78
C ALA A 32 -6.05 -6.12 -9.71
N ASP A 33 -5.80 -7.40 -9.96
CA ASP A 33 -6.15 -8.50 -9.05
C ASP A 33 -5.05 -8.81 -8.03
N ASP A 34 -3.92 -8.12 -8.09
CA ASP A 34 -2.78 -8.23 -7.20
C ASP A 34 -1.96 -6.93 -7.23
N CYS A 35 -1.07 -6.75 -6.25
CA CYS A 35 -0.05 -5.71 -6.29
C CYS A 35 1.29 -6.28 -6.75
N GLU A 36 2.14 -5.44 -7.32
CA GLU A 36 3.52 -5.80 -7.67
C GLU A 36 4.48 -5.31 -6.58
N PRO A 37 5.22 -6.22 -5.91
CA PRO A 37 6.15 -5.81 -4.87
C PRO A 37 7.36 -5.13 -5.51
N CYS A 38 7.78 -4.01 -4.95
CA CYS A 38 8.93 -3.26 -5.41
C CYS A 38 9.78 -2.86 -4.20
N LEU A 39 11.02 -3.34 -4.17
CA LEU A 39 11.99 -3.04 -3.12
C LEU A 39 12.98 -1.93 -3.51
N ASP A 40 12.97 -1.52 -4.78
CA ASP A 40 13.90 -0.51 -5.28
C ASP A 40 13.20 0.85 -5.42
N GLN A 41 13.72 1.86 -4.72
CA GLN A 41 13.12 3.20 -4.69
C GLN A 41 13.04 3.83 -6.09
N ASN A 42 14.06 3.66 -6.94
CA ASN A 42 14.08 4.27 -8.27
C ASN A 42 13.04 3.62 -9.19
N LYS A 43 12.91 2.30 -9.13
CA LYS A 43 11.86 1.57 -9.86
C LYS A 43 10.47 1.95 -9.36
N LEU A 44 10.29 2.04 -8.03
CA LEU A 44 9.02 2.43 -7.44
C LEU A 44 8.61 3.84 -7.86
N GLN A 45 9.54 4.80 -7.82
CA GLN A 45 9.30 6.16 -8.29
C GLN A 45 8.96 6.19 -9.78
N ALA A 46 9.73 5.50 -10.62
CA ALA A 46 9.46 5.44 -12.06
C ALA A 46 8.07 4.83 -12.38
N SER A 47 7.66 3.80 -11.64
CA SER A 47 6.34 3.19 -11.78
C SER A 47 5.21 4.12 -11.31
N LEU A 48 5.43 4.87 -10.24
CA LEU A 48 4.50 5.90 -9.75
C LEU A 48 4.38 7.07 -10.73
N ASP A 49 5.49 7.56 -11.27
CA ASP A 49 5.52 8.65 -12.25
C ASP A 49 4.75 8.25 -13.53
N ALA A 50 4.86 6.98 -13.94
CA ALA A 50 4.12 6.45 -15.08
C ALA A 50 2.63 6.18 -14.77
N ASN A 51 2.29 5.91 -13.50
CA ASN A 51 0.95 5.52 -13.07
C ASN A 51 0.58 6.22 -11.75
N PRO A 52 0.28 7.52 -11.79
CA PRO A 52 -0.02 8.29 -10.59
C PRO A 52 -1.26 7.75 -9.86
N GLU A 53 -2.23 7.18 -10.56
CA GLU A 53 -3.43 6.63 -9.92
C GLU A 53 -3.20 5.31 -9.18
N SER A 54 -1.98 4.76 -9.20
CA SER A 54 -1.64 3.55 -8.45
C SER A 54 -1.71 3.79 -6.94
N ILE A 55 -2.07 2.75 -6.21
CA ILE A 55 -2.19 2.77 -4.75
C ILE A 55 -0.91 2.18 -4.15
N ILE A 56 -0.28 2.91 -3.23
CA ILE A 56 0.93 2.45 -2.56
C ILE A 56 0.53 1.53 -1.41
N VAL A 57 0.95 0.26 -1.47
CA VAL A 57 0.69 -0.75 -0.43
C VAL A 57 1.98 -1.00 0.35
N TYR A 58 1.95 -0.92 1.67
CA TYR A 58 3.15 -1.14 2.49
C TYR A 58 2.85 -1.76 3.85
N ASN A 59 3.83 -2.43 4.48
CA ASN A 59 3.69 -2.97 5.84
C ASN A 59 4.32 -2.07 6.91
N GLN A 60 4.08 -2.39 8.19
CA GLN A 60 4.54 -1.61 9.35
C GLN A 60 6.05 -1.68 9.64
N GLN A 61 6.86 -2.26 8.75
CA GLN A 61 8.30 -2.33 8.95
C GLN A 61 8.94 -0.94 8.75
N ALA A 62 9.93 -0.61 9.58
CA ALA A 62 10.58 0.70 9.57
C ALA A 62 11.18 1.04 8.19
N ASP A 63 11.80 0.06 7.53
CA ASP A 63 12.40 0.24 6.20
C ASP A 63 11.34 0.47 5.11
N ALA A 64 10.16 -0.16 5.22
CA ALA A 64 9.06 0.08 4.29
C ALA A 64 8.49 1.49 4.46
N LEU A 65 8.30 1.93 5.70
CA LEU A 65 7.90 3.30 6.04
C LEU A 65 8.91 4.33 5.53
N ALA A 66 10.21 4.09 5.76
CA ALA A 66 11.27 4.96 5.28
C ALA A 66 11.26 5.07 3.76
N LEU A 67 11.09 3.95 3.05
CA LEU A 67 11.01 3.93 1.60
C LEU A 67 9.80 4.73 1.08
N VAL A 68 8.63 4.55 1.68
CA VAL A 68 7.41 5.30 1.32
C VAL A 68 7.56 6.81 1.58
N ASN A 69 8.16 7.20 2.70
CA ASN A 69 8.39 8.62 3.04
C ASN A 69 9.37 9.32 2.10
N ASN A 70 10.23 8.58 1.40
CA ASN A 70 11.18 9.12 0.44
C ASN A 70 10.63 9.21 -1.00
N LEU A 71 9.37 8.82 -1.23
CA LEU A 71 8.75 8.90 -2.55
C LEU A 71 8.22 10.31 -2.82
N ASN A 72 8.46 10.79 -4.04
CA ASN A 72 7.81 11.98 -4.56
C ASN A 72 6.42 11.59 -5.04
N VAL A 73 5.42 11.88 -4.20
CA VAL A 73 4.01 11.60 -4.49
C VAL A 73 3.27 12.90 -4.81
N PHE A 74 2.24 12.81 -5.64
CA PHE A 74 1.36 13.95 -5.92
C PHE A 74 0.31 14.13 -4.82
N SER A 75 -0.28 15.33 -4.78
CA SER A 75 -1.40 15.63 -3.88
C SER A 75 -2.62 14.78 -4.23
N GLY A 76 -3.08 13.95 -3.30
CA GLY A 76 -4.18 13.01 -3.52
C GLY A 76 -3.75 11.54 -3.66
N GLN A 77 -2.47 11.23 -3.42
CA GLN A 77 -1.99 9.86 -3.39
C GLN A 77 -2.76 9.01 -2.34
N ILE A 78 -3.14 7.79 -2.74
CA ILE A 78 -3.79 6.82 -1.86
C ILE A 78 -2.78 5.75 -1.43
N TYR A 79 -2.91 5.33 -0.18
CA TYR A 79 -2.09 4.32 0.47
C TYR A 79 -2.97 3.24 1.07
N ILE A 80 -2.45 2.01 1.11
CA ILE A 80 -2.97 0.91 1.92
C ILE A 80 -1.83 0.45 2.84
N GLU A 81 -1.96 0.76 4.12
CA GLU A 81 -1.07 0.26 5.17
C GLU A 81 -1.56 -1.12 5.62
N ILE A 82 -0.68 -2.11 5.62
CA ILE A 82 -0.91 -3.43 6.18
C ILE A 82 -0.53 -3.39 7.65
N ARG A 83 -1.53 -3.43 8.52
CA ARG A 83 -1.37 -3.36 9.97
C ARG A 83 -1.49 -4.72 10.60
N GLN A 84 -0.63 -5.03 11.56
CA GLN A 84 -0.80 -6.18 12.44
C GLN A 84 -1.33 -5.71 13.79
N ASP A 85 -2.43 -6.30 14.25
CA ASP A 85 -2.94 -6.02 15.59
C ASP A 85 -2.12 -6.75 16.68
N THR A 86 -2.45 -6.49 17.95
CA THR A 86 -1.78 -7.11 19.10
C THR A 86 -1.98 -8.62 19.21
N LYS A 87 -2.93 -9.19 18.46
CA LYS A 87 -3.21 -10.62 18.37
C LYS A 87 -2.55 -11.27 17.15
N GLY A 88 -1.80 -10.50 16.36
CA GLY A 88 -1.14 -10.96 15.16
C GLY A 88 -2.02 -10.96 13.91
N VAL A 89 -3.26 -10.47 13.98
CA VAL A 89 -4.19 -10.41 12.85
C VAL A 89 -3.81 -9.26 11.93
N LEU A 90 -3.67 -9.55 10.64
CA LEU A 90 -3.39 -8.56 9.62
C LEU A 90 -4.69 -7.90 9.12
N GLY A 91 -4.66 -6.57 9.06
CA GLY A 91 -5.71 -5.74 8.49
C GLY A 91 -5.15 -4.73 7.48
N LEU A 92 -6.03 -4.20 6.64
CA LEU A 92 -5.70 -3.17 5.67
C LEU A 92 -6.28 -1.85 6.14
N HIS A 93 -5.48 -0.78 6.09
CA HIS A 93 -5.89 0.57 6.44
C HIS A 93 -5.63 1.49 5.27
N ALA A 94 -6.70 2.00 4.66
CA ALA A 94 -6.59 2.91 3.53
C ALA A 94 -6.51 4.37 3.98
N ILE A 95 -5.56 5.11 3.41
CA ILE A 95 -5.29 6.50 3.75
C ILE A 95 -5.20 7.29 2.44
N HIS A 96 -5.86 8.43 2.39
CA HIS A 96 -5.75 9.40 1.31
C HIS A 96 -4.92 10.59 1.78
N ASN A 97 -3.79 10.82 1.12
CA ASN A 97 -2.93 11.95 1.44
C ASN A 97 -3.34 13.18 0.62
N ARG A 98 -4.22 14.01 1.19
CA ARG A 98 -4.58 15.33 0.65
C ARG A 98 -3.67 16.44 1.19
N GLY A 99 -2.37 16.19 1.29
CA GLY A 99 -1.40 17.16 1.80
C GLY A 99 -1.34 17.19 3.33
N HIS A 100 -1.71 18.31 3.97
CA HIS A 100 -1.47 18.52 5.41
C HIS A 100 -2.40 17.72 6.34
N GLN A 101 -3.40 17.02 5.81
CA GLN A 101 -4.30 16.18 6.59
C GLN A 101 -4.55 14.85 5.89
N PRO A 102 -3.98 13.73 6.39
CA PRO A 102 -4.33 12.41 5.90
C PRO A 102 -5.77 12.06 6.29
N GLU A 103 -6.54 11.56 5.34
CA GLU A 103 -7.93 11.13 5.52
C GLU A 103 -8.00 9.60 5.50
N THR A 104 -8.54 8.96 6.54
CA THR A 104 -8.80 7.53 6.52
C THR A 104 -9.96 7.23 5.57
N LEU A 105 -9.76 6.28 4.66
CA LEU A 105 -10.79 5.82 3.73
C LEU A 105 -11.42 4.52 4.24
N GLU A 106 -12.75 4.42 4.11
CA GLU A 106 -13.44 3.15 4.23
C GLU A 106 -13.08 2.23 3.05
N LEU A 107 -12.64 1.02 3.37
CA LEU A 107 -12.34 -0.05 2.42
C LEU A 107 -13.58 -0.93 2.21
N ILE A 108 -14.06 -0.98 0.98
CA ILE A 108 -15.15 -1.87 0.57
C ILE A 108 -14.59 -3.02 -0.25
N TYR A 109 -14.95 -4.24 0.16
CA TYR A 109 -14.57 -5.46 -0.52
C TYR A 109 -15.68 -5.90 -1.48
N GLN A 110 -15.36 -5.96 -2.77
CA GLN A 110 -16.22 -6.51 -3.81
C GLN A 110 -15.77 -7.90 -4.25
#